data_AF-A0A357VLR6-F1
#
_entry.id   AF-A0A357VLR6-F1
#
_cell.length_a   1.000
_cell.length_b   1.000
_cell.length_c   1.000
_cell.angle_alpha   90.00
_cell.angle_beta   90.00
_cell.angle_gamma   90.00
#
_symmetry.space_group_name_H-M   'P 1'
#
loop_
_entity.id
_entity.type
_entity.pdbx_description
1 polymer ?
#
loop_
_entity_poly.entity_id
_entity_poly.type
_entity_poly.pdbx_seq_one_letter_code
_entity_poly.pdbx_strand_id
1 'polypeptide(L)' 'MQVKSKLRNGGFQIMKKLVMALVLASMIFTLVSCSTTANSSKPLVYASFYPIYDLTLKIAGDKLEVKTIIPP' A
#
# COMPACT_ATOMS: atom_id res chain seq x y z
N MET A 1 -37.62 -45.38 -1.29
CA MET A 1 -36.41 -44.80 -0.67
C MET A 1 -35.70 -43.84 -1.65
N GLN A 2 -36.20 -42.62 -1.88
CA GLN A 2 -35.50 -41.63 -2.74
C GLN A 2 -35.36 -40.25 -2.07
N VAL A 3 -35.86 -40.09 -0.85
CA VAL A 3 -35.90 -38.80 -0.14
C VAL A 3 -34.58 -38.50 0.59
N LYS A 4 -33.80 -39.53 0.94
CA LYS A 4 -32.60 -39.38 1.79
C LYS A 4 -31.34 -38.90 1.05
N SER A 5 -31.28 -39.07 -0.29
CA SER A 5 -30.12 -38.68 -1.10
C SER A 5 -30.06 -37.18 -1.40
N LYS A 6 -31.22 -36.48 -1.38
CA LYS A 6 -31.29 -35.05 -1.66
C LYS A 6 -30.86 -34.16 -0.48
N LEU A 7 -30.95 -34.68 0.75
CA LEU A 7 -30.45 -34.02 1.97
C LEU A 7 -28.92 -34.06 2.13
N ARG A 8 -28.23 -34.98 1.46
CA ARG A 8 -26.75 -35.09 1.51
C ARG A 8 -26.03 -34.08 0.59
N ASN A 9 -26.70 -33.60 -0.45
CA ASN A 9 -26.15 -32.61 -1.39
C ASN A 9 -26.33 -31.15 -0.94
N GLY A 10 -27.19 -30.87 0.05
CA GLY A 10 -27.40 -29.53 0.59
C GLY A 10 -26.20 -29.03 1.41
N GLY A 11 -25.67 -29.87 2.30
CA GLY A 11 -24.52 -29.52 3.16
C GLY A 11 -23.21 -29.31 2.39
N PHE A 12 -22.96 -30.13 1.36
CA PHE A 12 -21.77 -29.99 0.50
C PHE A 12 -21.79 -28.71 -0.34
N GLN A 13 -22.98 -28.26 -0.78
CA GLN A 13 -23.12 -26.98 -1.49
C GLN A 13 -22.91 -25.77 -0.55
N ILE A 14 -23.34 -25.86 0.70
CA ILE A 14 -23.13 -24.81 1.70
C ILE A 14 -21.64 -24.64 2.01
N MET A 15 -20.90 -25.74 2.18
CA MET A 15 -19.45 -25.67 2.43
C MET A 15 -18.69 -25.07 1.24
N LYS A 16 -19.06 -25.43 -0.01
CA LYS A 16 -18.47 -24.84 -1.22
C LYS A 16 -18.76 -23.35 -1.34
N LYS A 17 -19.98 -22.90 -1.00
CA LYS A 17 -20.34 -21.47 -1.00
C LYS A 17 -19.60 -20.69 0.08
N LEU A 18 -19.38 -21.27 1.26
CA LEU A 18 -18.57 -20.68 2.33
C LEU A 18 -17.10 -20.59 1.95
N VAL A 19 -16.54 -21.65 1.34
CA VAL A 19 -15.15 -21.64 0.83
C VAL A 19 -14.99 -20.59 -0.27
N MET A 20 -15.94 -20.48 -1.20
CA MET A 20 -15.90 -19.45 -2.25
C MET A 20 -16.00 -18.03 -1.66
N ALA A 21 -16.88 -17.81 -0.68
CA ALA A 21 -17.00 -16.53 0.01
C ALA A 21 -15.72 -16.14 0.78
N LEU A 22 -15.04 -17.11 1.40
CA LEU A 22 -13.77 -16.89 2.09
C LEU A 22 -12.64 -16.49 1.12
N VAL A 23 -12.57 -17.13 -0.06
CA VAL A 23 -11.59 -16.80 -1.11
C VAL A 23 -11.83 -15.38 -1.64
N LEU A 24 -13.08 -15.03 -1.94
CA LEU A 24 -13.45 -13.67 -2.36
C LEU A 24 -13.10 -12.62 -1.31
N ALA A 25 -13.36 -12.89 -0.03
CA ALA A 25 -13.05 -11.97 1.07
C ALA A 25 -11.53 -11.77 1.25
N SER A 26 -10.72 -12.82 1.05
CA SER A 26 -9.26 -12.72 1.15
C SER A 26 -8.63 -11.84 0.06
N MET A 27 -9.23 -11.80 -1.13
CA MET A 27 -8.73 -11.04 -2.27
C MET A 27 -8.83 -9.53 -2.03
N ILE A 28 -9.90 -9.08 -1.36
CA ILE A 28 -10.11 -7.65 -1.03
C ILE A 28 -9.13 -7.16 0.04
N PHE A 29 -8.71 -8.03 0.96
CA PHE A 29 -7.72 -7.69 2.00
C PHE A 29 -6.33 -7.42 1.44
N THR A 30 -5.96 -8.03 0.30
CA THR A 30 -4.66 -7.80 -0.33
C THR A 30 -4.54 -6.43 -1.01
N LEU A 31 -5.65 -5.83 -1.46
CA LEU A 31 -5.65 -4.51 -2.09
C LEU A 31 -5.56 -3.34 -1.11
N VAL A 32 -5.96 -3.54 0.16
CA VAL A 32 -5.94 -2.46 1.18
C VAL A 32 -4.55 -2.25 1.78
N SER A 33 -3.59 -3.13 1.51
CA SER A 33 -2.19 -2.97 1.93
C SER A 33 -1.43 -2.01 0.99
N CYS A 34 -2.00 -0.82 0.76
CA CYS A 34 -1.24 0.32 0.31
C CYS A 34 -0.47 0.85 1.53
N SER A 35 0.64 0.19 1.86
CA SER A 35 1.59 0.73 2.82
C SER A 35 2.22 1.95 2.15
N THR A 36 1.78 3.14 2.55
CA THR A 36 2.61 4.32 2.35
C THR A 36 3.83 4.07 3.22
N THR A 37 4.92 3.61 2.59
CA THR A 37 6.23 3.66 3.21
C THR A 37 6.56 5.14 3.34
N ALA A 38 5.98 5.77 4.36
CA ALA A 38 6.41 7.03 4.90
C ALA A 38 7.78 6.73 5.49
N ASN A 39 8.78 6.65 4.59
CA ASN A 39 10.16 6.78 4.97
C ASN A 39 10.17 8.09 5.75
N SER A 40 10.33 8.00 7.07
CA SER A 40 10.42 9.15 7.97
C SER A 40 11.65 10.03 7.67
N SER A 41 12.40 9.67 6.63
CA SER A 41 13.49 10.45 6.07
C SER A 41 12.93 11.57 5.22
N LYS A 42 13.35 12.79 5.54
CA LYS A 42 12.97 14.00 4.80
C LYS A 42 13.30 13.81 3.31
N PRO A 43 12.41 14.23 2.39
CA PRO A 43 12.68 14.16 0.96
C PRO A 43 13.97 14.91 0.62
N LEU A 44 14.84 14.25 -0.15
CA LEU A 44 16.14 14.78 -0.56
C LEU A 44 16.02 15.48 -1.92
N VAL A 45 16.43 16.75 -1.99
CA VAL A 45 16.37 17.56 -3.22
C VAL A 45 17.76 18.12 -3.54
N TYR A 46 18.16 18.02 -4.80
CA TYR A 46 19.44 18.53 -5.29
C TYR A 46 19.26 19.85 -6.03
N ALA A 47 20.10 20.82 -5.72
CA ALA A 47 20.16 22.11 -6.40
C ALA A 47 21.46 22.25 -7.21
N SER A 48 21.33 22.73 -8.45
CA SER A 48 22.45 22.89 -9.37
C SER A 48 23.26 24.18 -9.15
N PHE A 49 22.65 25.24 -8.62
CA PHE A 49 23.28 26.55 -8.46
C PHE A 49 23.05 27.11 -7.06
N TYR A 50 24.05 27.82 -6.52
CA TYR A 50 24.03 28.34 -5.15
C TYR A 50 22.83 29.25 -4.82
N PRO A 51 22.38 30.17 -5.69
CA PRO A 51 21.21 31.00 -5.38
C PRO A 51 19.93 30.19 -5.18
N ILE A 52 19.74 29.15 -5.99
CA ILE A 52 18.58 28.25 -5.86
C ILE A 52 18.73 27.37 -4.62
N TYR A 53 19.95 26.91 -4.30
CA TYR A 53 20.22 26.18 -3.06
C TYR A 53 19.87 27.00 -1.82
N ASP A 54 20.36 28.23 -1.71
CA ASP A 54 20.14 29.10 -0.54
C ASP A 54 18.65 29.46 -0.38
N LEU A 55 17.97 29.80 -1.48
CA LEU A 55 16.52 30.03 -1.47
C LEU A 55 15.75 28.79 -1.06
N THR A 56 16.08 27.63 -1.64
CA THR A 56 15.38 26.38 -1.37
C THR A 56 15.61 25.93 0.07
N LEU A 57 16.81 26.11 0.62
CA LEU A 57 17.13 25.77 2.01
C LEU A 57 16.34 26.64 3.00
N LYS A 58 16.21 27.94 2.72
CA LYS A 58 15.38 28.87 3.52
C LYS A 58 13.89 28.53 3.46
N ILE A 59 13.38 28.12 2.29
CA ILE A 59 11.96 27.76 2.10
C ILE A 59 11.66 26.38 2.70
N ALA A 60 12.57 25.41 2.52
CA ALA A 60 12.41 24.03 2.97
C ALA A 60 12.36 23.91 4.50
N GLY A 61 13.16 24.73 5.20
CA GLY A 61 13.27 24.69 6.66
C GLY A 61 13.57 23.27 7.15
N ASP A 62 12.74 22.77 8.05
CA ASP A 62 12.90 21.43 8.63
C ASP A 62 12.23 20.29 7.82
N LYS A 63 11.58 20.61 6.69
CA LYS A 63 10.71 19.65 5.98
C LYS A 63 11.45 18.81 4.92
N LEU A 64 12.55 19.30 4.38
CA LEU A 64 13.30 18.66 3.28
C LEU A 64 14.80 18.70 3.58
N GLU A 65 15.55 17.75 3.02
CA GLU A 65 17.01 17.81 2.99
C GLU A 65 17.44 18.37 1.64
N VAL A 66 18.20 19.46 1.63
CA VAL A 66 18.66 20.13 0.40
C VAL A 66 20.18 19.94 0.27
N LYS A 67 20.64 19.39 -0.86
CA LYS A 67 22.07 19.23 -1.18
C LYS A 67 22.44 19.98 -2.45
N THR A 68 23.64 20.56 -2.46
CA THR A 68 24.23 21.17 -3.66
C THR A 68 24.98 20.12 -4.46
N ILE A 69 24.87 20.18 -5.79
CA ILE A 69 25.64 19.32 -6.70
C ILE A 69 27.07 19.86 -6.85
N ILE A 70 27.25 21.17 -6.68
CA ILE A 70 28.56 21.82 -6.75
C ILE A 70 29.24 21.66 -5.37
N PRO A 71 30.43 21.03 -5.31
CA PRO A 71 31.21 20.93 -4.08
C PRO A 71 31.68 22.32 -3.61
N PRO A 72 31.91 22.52 -2.31
CA PRO A 72 32.41 23.78 -1.77
C PRO A 72 33.80 24.16 -2.28
#